data_AF-A0AA88RWD0-F1
#
_entry.id   AF-A0AA88RWD0-F1
#
_cell.length_a   1.000
_cell.length_b   1.000
_cell.length_c   1.000
_cell.angle_alpha   90.00
_cell.angle_beta   90.00
_cell.angle_gamma   90.00
#
_symmetry.space_group_name_H-M   'P 1'
#
loop_
_entity.id
_entity.type
_entity.pdbx_description
1 polymer ?
#
loop_
_entity_poly.entity_id
_entity_poly.type
_entity_poly.pdbx_seq_one_letter_code
_entity_poly.pdbx_strand_id
1 'polypeptide(L)'
;MAALRHLLRSPTTKTLKSLRSLSTSAPSHHNYHQRNQQYLTPNDYINSWEPPRDPDEAYARLAQLRRDYADKVRQARKGYIEEMELMRIEKRRQDDAKMEALRIANAERKVAKDAAKKARAAERAVEQEQFRQALSKERAEKLELWRMRSKQVEEKKKEKNELVRRKSSIWIDESELEKKILEAIVDTTPL
;
A
#
# COMPACT_ATOMS: atom_id res chain seq x y z
N MET A 1 -40.94 11.24 -33.94
CA MET A 1 -41.39 10.36 -32.85
C MET A 1 -40.67 10.78 -31.57
N ALA A 2 -41.43 11.38 -30.64
CA ALA A 2 -41.24 11.39 -29.17
C ALA A 2 -39.90 11.87 -28.58
N ALA A 3 -39.82 12.49 -27.41
CA ALA A 3 -40.78 13.14 -26.52
C ALA A 3 -39.97 13.80 -25.39
N LEU A 4 -40.54 14.89 -24.86
CA LEU A 4 -40.47 15.40 -23.49
C LEU A 4 -39.31 14.95 -22.56
N ARG A 5 -38.47 15.93 -22.22
CA ARG A 5 -37.59 15.89 -21.04
C ARG A 5 -38.43 16.21 -19.80
N HIS A 6 -38.77 15.18 -19.02
CA HIS A 6 -39.28 15.37 -17.68
C HIS A 6 -38.17 15.19 -16.64
N LEU A 7 -38.21 16.12 -15.69
CA LEU A 7 -37.45 16.22 -14.46
C LEU A 7 -37.50 14.92 -13.66
N LEU A 8 -36.41 14.58 -12.95
CA LEU A 8 -36.50 14.04 -11.59
C LEU A 8 -35.21 14.31 -10.82
N ARG A 9 -35.36 15.30 -9.94
CA ARG A 9 -34.56 15.68 -8.78
C ARG A 9 -34.41 14.50 -7.81
N SER A 10 -33.19 14.22 -7.36
CA SER A 10 -32.91 13.45 -6.14
C SER A 10 -31.74 14.11 -5.40
N PRO A 11 -31.94 14.64 -4.18
CA PRO A 11 -30.84 15.01 -3.32
C PRO A 11 -30.60 13.87 -2.32
N THR A 12 -29.61 13.02 -2.58
CA THR A 12 -29.02 12.23 -1.50
C THR A 12 -27.90 13.08 -0.88
N THR A 13 -28.22 13.73 0.23
CA THR A 13 -27.24 14.41 1.08
C THR A 13 -26.32 13.36 1.70
N LYS A 14 -25.22 13.05 1.00
CA LYS A 14 -24.08 12.37 1.62
C LYS A 14 -23.35 13.40 2.47
N THR A 15 -23.61 13.36 3.76
CA THR A 15 -22.89 14.07 4.80
C THR A 15 -21.40 13.75 4.66
N LEU A 16 -20.63 14.65 4.04
CA LEU A 16 -19.18 14.60 4.09
C LEU A 16 -18.77 14.88 5.54
N LYS A 17 -18.57 13.81 6.30
CA LYS A 17 -17.89 13.88 7.59
C LYS A 17 -16.51 14.45 7.32
N SER A 18 -16.35 15.73 7.67
CA SER A 18 -15.10 16.44 7.75
C SER A 18 -14.11 15.62 8.58
N LEU A 19 -13.20 14.92 7.90
CA LEU A 19 -12.02 14.32 8.51
C LEU A 19 -11.02 15.46 8.73
N ARG A 20 -11.26 16.25 9.78
CA ARG A 20 -10.28 17.23 10.24
C ARG A 20 -10.25 17.23 11.76
N SER A 21 -9.37 16.40 12.30
CA SER A 21 -8.55 16.71 13.48
C SER A 21 -7.72 15.48 13.83
N LEU A 22 -6.62 15.24 13.10
CA LEU A 22 -5.49 14.50 13.64
C LEU A 22 -4.72 15.47 14.56
N SER A 23 -5.31 15.77 15.70
CA SER A 23 -4.58 16.37 16.80
C SER A 23 -3.67 15.27 17.36
N THR A 24 -2.45 15.18 16.84
CA THR A 24 -1.36 14.62 17.62
C THR A 24 -1.16 15.58 18.78
N SER A 25 -1.91 15.41 19.86
CA SER A 25 -1.60 16.07 21.12
C SER A 25 -0.31 15.44 21.63
N ALA A 26 0.82 15.91 21.09
CA ALA A 26 2.07 15.79 21.80
C ALA A 26 1.80 16.30 23.22
N PRO A 27 2.20 15.57 24.28
CA PRO A 27 1.97 16.01 25.64
C PRO A 27 2.60 17.39 25.78
N SER A 28 1.73 18.39 25.79
CA SER A 28 2.11 19.77 25.95
C SER A 28 2.69 19.90 27.36
N HIS A 29 3.98 20.23 27.45
CA HIS A 29 4.70 20.48 28.71
C HIS A 29 4.09 21.62 29.55
N HIS A 30 3.00 22.23 29.10
CA HIS A 30 2.47 23.49 29.58
C HIS A 30 1.81 23.44 30.97
N ASN A 31 1.68 22.26 31.59
CA ASN A 31 1.07 22.09 32.91
C ASN A 31 1.98 21.50 33.99
N TYR A 32 3.25 21.24 33.69
CA TYR A 32 4.17 20.72 34.71
C TYR A 32 4.44 21.73 35.82
N HIS A 33 4.39 23.03 35.50
CA HIS A 33 4.59 24.08 36.48
C HIS A 33 3.46 24.06 37.52
N GLN A 34 2.19 24.06 37.13
CA GLN A 34 1.08 24.12 38.10
C GLN A 34 0.96 22.87 38.99
N ARG A 35 1.42 21.71 38.52
CA ARG A 35 1.25 20.43 39.23
C ARG A 35 2.29 20.15 40.31
N ASN A 36 3.48 20.75 40.20
CA ASN A 36 4.62 20.48 41.08
C ASN A 36 5.11 21.71 41.85
N GLN A 37 4.39 22.84 41.82
CA GLN A 37 4.75 24.01 42.63
C GLN A 37 4.41 23.73 44.09
N GLN A 38 5.44 23.39 44.87
CA GLN A 38 5.36 23.49 46.32
C GLN A 38 5.58 24.96 46.66
N TYR A 39 4.52 25.63 47.13
CA TYR A 39 4.64 26.98 47.66
C TYR A 39 5.50 26.92 48.93
N LEU A 40 6.55 27.74 48.97
CA LEU A 40 7.34 27.90 50.19
C LEU A 40 6.48 28.55 51.27
N THR A 41 6.70 28.14 52.52
CA THR A 41 6.07 28.78 53.68
C THR A 41 6.43 30.27 53.72
N PRO A 42 5.51 31.14 54.19
CA PRO A 42 5.81 32.55 54.42
C PRO A 42 7.12 32.69 55.23
N ASN A 43 8.01 33.58 54.78
CA ASN A 43 9.31 33.75 55.42
C ASN A 43 9.26 34.95 56.39
N ASP A 44 9.38 34.67 57.69
CA ASP A 44 9.31 35.68 58.75
C ASP A 44 10.63 36.48 58.91
N TYR A 45 11.65 36.19 58.10
CA TYR A 45 12.98 36.81 58.20
C TYR A 45 12.98 38.34 58.13
N ILE A 46 12.07 38.95 57.37
CA ILE A 46 11.97 40.42 57.25
C ILE A 46 11.45 41.05 58.55
N ASN A 47 10.70 40.29 59.36
CA ASN A 47 10.08 40.77 60.59
C ASN A 47 10.93 40.49 61.85
N SER A 48 12.02 39.72 61.74
CA SER A 48 12.87 39.34 62.87
C SER A 48 14.16 40.17 63.01
N TRP A 49 14.29 41.25 62.25
CA TRP A 49 15.49 42.10 62.31
C TRP A 49 15.46 43.07 63.50
N GLU A 50 16.32 42.82 64.48
CA GLU A 50 16.56 43.74 65.59
C GLU A 50 17.83 44.58 65.33
N PRO A 51 17.75 45.93 65.40
CA PRO A 51 18.90 46.79 65.18
C PRO A 51 19.95 46.61 66.29
N PRO A 52 21.22 46.28 65.95
CA PRO A 52 22.29 46.18 66.95
C PRO A 52 22.57 47.53 67.62
N ARG A 53 22.87 47.50 68.93
CA ARG A 53 23.08 48.71 69.75
C ARG A 53 24.47 49.34 69.54
N ASP A 54 25.48 48.50 69.24
CA ASP A 54 26.87 48.91 69.05
C ASP A 54 27.29 48.84 67.56
N PRO A 55 27.99 49.87 67.03
CA PRO A 55 28.32 49.96 65.62
C PRO A 55 29.27 48.87 65.14
N ASP A 56 30.29 48.53 65.94
CA ASP A 56 31.29 47.52 65.57
C ASP A 56 30.67 46.11 65.46
N GLU A 57 29.71 45.79 66.33
CA GLU A 57 28.95 44.54 66.25
C GLU A 57 28.07 44.48 65.00
N ALA A 58 27.45 45.60 64.62
CA ALA A 58 26.64 45.68 63.40
C ALA A 58 27.48 45.39 62.15
N TYR A 59 28.70 45.93 62.08
CA TYR A 59 29.63 45.67 60.98
C TYR A 59 30.08 44.21 60.93
N ALA A 60 30.39 43.60 62.09
CA ALA A 60 30.78 42.19 62.17
C ALA A 60 29.63 41.26 61.71
N ARG A 61 28.41 41.49 62.19
CA ARG A 61 27.20 40.74 61.79
C ARG A 61 26.91 40.89 60.29
N LEU A 62 27.03 42.10 59.75
CA LEU A 62 26.84 42.34 58.32
C LEU A 62 27.92 41.66 57.47
N ALA A 63 29.18 41.66 57.91
CA ALA A 63 30.27 40.99 57.22
C ALA A 63 30.07 39.47 57.18
N GLN A 64 29.62 38.86 58.29
CA GLN A 64 29.25 37.44 58.35
C GLN A 64 28.07 37.15 57.41
N LEU A 65 27.00 37.93 57.47
CA LEU A 65 25.83 37.77 56.60
C LEU A 65 26.21 37.78 55.11
N ARG A 66 27.07 38.73 54.71
CA ARG A 66 27.54 38.83 53.32
C ARG A 66 28.32 37.59 52.89
N ARG A 67 29.18 37.05 53.76
CA ARG A 67 29.93 35.82 53.49
C ARG A 67 29.00 34.61 53.38
N ASP A 68 28.13 34.43 54.36
CA ASP A 68 27.19 33.30 54.41
C ASP A 68 26.25 33.32 53.21
N TYR A 69 25.75 34.50 52.82
CA TYR A 69 24.93 34.64 51.62
C TYR A 69 25.70 34.31 50.35
N ALA A 70 26.94 34.82 50.21
CA ALA A 70 27.79 34.52 49.07
C ALA A 70 28.08 33.02 48.95
N ASP A 71 28.33 32.34 50.08
CA ASP A 71 28.57 30.90 50.10
C ASP A 71 27.31 30.09 49.79
N LYS A 72 26.15 30.45 50.37
CA LYS A 72 24.85 29.83 50.04
C LYS A 72 24.51 29.96 48.56
N VAL A 73 24.67 31.16 47.99
CA VAL A 73 24.43 31.41 46.55
C VAL A 73 25.43 30.63 45.69
N ARG A 74 26.70 30.54 46.11
CA ARG A 74 27.72 29.75 45.40
C ARG A 74 27.33 28.27 45.37
N GLN A 75 26.90 27.70 46.49
CA GLN A 75 26.44 26.31 46.57
C GLN A 75 25.20 26.09 45.71
N ALA A 76 24.20 26.98 45.77
CA ALA A 76 23.00 26.90 44.95
C ALA A 76 23.33 26.92 43.44
N ARG A 77 24.28 27.76 43.01
CA ARG A 77 24.74 27.80 41.60
C ARG A 77 25.41 26.48 41.18
N LYS A 78 26.22 25.88 42.05
CA LYS A 78 26.85 24.58 41.76
C LYS A 78 25.81 23.47 41.60
N GLY A 79 24.87 23.36 42.55
CA GLY A 79 23.77 22.40 42.46
C GLY A 79 22.95 22.57 41.19
N TYR A 80 22.61 23.81 40.82
CA TYR A 80 21.88 24.08 39.59
C TYR A 80 22.65 23.65 38.32
N ILE A 81 23.96 23.90 38.27
CA ILE A 81 24.78 23.48 37.12
C ILE A 81 24.76 21.95 36.99
N GLU A 82 24.97 21.24 38.09
CA GLU A 82 24.96 19.77 38.13
C GLU A 82 23.59 19.20 37.71
N GLU A 83 22.49 19.76 38.21
CA GLU A 83 21.13 19.37 37.82
C GLU A 83 20.87 19.57 36.33
N MET A 84 21.29 20.72 35.79
CA MET A 84 21.14 21.04 34.37
C MET A 84 21.99 20.11 33.49
N GLU A 85 23.19 19.72 33.94
CA GLU A 85 24.03 18.76 33.25
C GLU A 85 23.45 17.35 33.28
N LEU A 86 22.92 16.91 34.42
CA LEU A 86 22.25 15.61 34.55
C LEU A 86 21.04 15.52 33.62
N MET A 87 20.20 16.57 33.58
CA MET A 87 19.08 16.63 32.64
C MET A 87 19.53 16.58 31.18
N ARG A 88 20.64 17.25 30.83
CA ARG A 88 21.19 17.22 29.47
C ARG A 88 21.69 15.83 29.09
N ILE A 89 22.37 15.14 30.01
CA ILE A 89 22.87 13.78 29.79
C ILE A 89 21.69 12.81 29.63
N GLU A 90 20.67 12.91 30.47
CA GLU A 90 19.49 12.07 30.39
C GLU A 90 18.75 12.25 29.06
N LYS A 91 18.58 13.50 28.62
CA LYS A 91 18.00 13.80 27.31
C LYS A 91 18.81 13.14 26.17
N ARG A 92 20.14 13.22 26.22
CA ARG A 92 21.01 12.56 25.22
C ARG A 92 20.81 11.05 25.20
N ARG A 93 20.80 10.39 26.35
CA ARG A 93 20.54 8.94 26.44
C ARG A 93 19.20 8.56 25.83
N GLN A 94 18.16 9.33 26.11
CA GLN A 94 16.82 9.10 25.55
C GLN A 94 16.79 9.30 24.04
N ASP A 95 17.45 10.33 23.54
CA ASP A 95 17.52 10.61 22.10
C ASP A 95 18.33 9.52 21.37
N ASP A 96 19.47 9.09 21.93
CA ASP A 96 20.27 7.98 21.39
C ASP A 96 19.45 6.67 21.34
N ALA A 97 18.73 6.33 22.41
CA ALA A 97 17.87 5.16 22.46
C ALA A 97 16.75 5.22 21.40
N LYS A 98 16.14 6.39 21.18
CA LYS A 98 15.14 6.59 20.12
C LYS A 98 15.76 6.41 18.74
N MET A 99 16.95 6.97 18.51
CA MET A 99 17.63 6.87 17.22
C MET A 99 18.00 5.42 16.89
N GLU A 100 18.49 4.65 17.86
CA GLU A 100 18.77 3.22 17.68
C GLU A 100 17.50 2.42 17.43
N ALA A 101 16.43 2.64 18.19
CA ALA A 101 15.14 1.99 17.96
C ALA A 101 14.60 2.27 16.55
N LEU A 102 14.71 3.52 16.08
CA LEU A 102 14.33 3.89 14.72
C LEU A 102 15.21 3.22 13.66
N ARG A 103 16.52 3.08 13.91
CA ARG A 103 17.44 2.39 13.00
C ARG A 103 17.04 0.92 12.85
N ILE A 104 16.78 0.23 13.97
CA ILE A 104 16.37 -1.18 13.98
C ILE A 104 15.06 -1.36 13.21
N ALA A 105 14.03 -0.57 13.55
CA ALA A 105 12.73 -0.65 12.87
C ALA A 105 12.82 -0.37 11.36
N ASN A 106 13.69 0.56 10.95
CA ASN A 106 13.93 0.84 9.53
C ASN A 106 14.68 -0.30 8.83
N ALA A 107 15.64 -0.95 9.50
CA ALA A 107 16.33 -2.11 8.96
C ALA A 107 15.36 -3.30 8.77
N GLU A 108 14.54 -3.60 9.78
CA GLU A 108 13.50 -4.63 9.70
C GLU A 108 12.51 -4.35 8.57
N ARG A 109 12.05 -3.10 8.43
CA ARG A 109 11.17 -2.69 7.33
C ARG A 109 11.82 -2.89 5.96
N LYS A 110 13.12 -2.63 5.82
CA LYS A 110 13.84 -2.87 4.56
C LYS A 110 13.90 -4.36 4.24
N VAL A 111 14.28 -5.19 5.22
CA VAL A 111 14.33 -6.66 5.06
C VAL A 111 12.95 -7.20 4.67
N ALA A 112 11.88 -6.77 5.34
CA ALA A 112 10.51 -7.17 5.03
C ALA A 112 10.09 -6.73 3.62
N LYS A 113 10.45 -5.50 3.19
CA LYS A 113 10.18 -5.01 1.83
C LYS A 113 10.93 -5.82 0.77
N ASP A 114 12.19 -6.17 1.03
CA ASP A 114 12.99 -6.97 0.10
C ASP A 114 12.46 -8.40 -0.01
N ALA A 115 12.06 -9.01 1.11
CA ALA A 115 11.39 -10.31 1.12
C ALA A 115 10.08 -10.27 0.32
N ALA A 116 9.24 -9.25 0.54
CA ALA A 116 8.00 -9.07 -0.21
C ALA A 116 8.24 -8.83 -1.71
N LYS A 117 9.30 -8.09 -2.07
CA LYS A 117 9.68 -7.86 -3.47
C LYS A 117 10.13 -9.16 -4.13
N LYS A 118 10.91 -10.00 -3.44
CA LYS A 118 11.34 -11.31 -3.91
C LYS A 118 10.15 -12.26 -4.10
N ALA A 119 9.22 -12.33 -3.14
CA ALA A 119 8.01 -13.12 -3.26
C ALA A 119 7.18 -12.72 -4.48
N ARG A 120 6.92 -11.42 -4.66
CA ARG A 120 6.22 -10.91 -5.85
C ARG A 120 6.96 -11.17 -7.16
N ALA A 121 8.29 -11.18 -7.15
CA ALA A 121 9.07 -11.53 -8.34
C ALA A 121 8.91 -13.01 -8.70
N ALA A 122 8.89 -13.90 -7.69
CA ALA A 122 8.63 -15.32 -7.89
C ALA A 122 7.21 -15.57 -8.42
N GLU A 123 6.20 -14.89 -7.86
CA GLU A 123 4.81 -14.96 -8.36
C GLU A 123 4.71 -14.57 -9.83
N ARG A 124 5.31 -13.43 -10.22
CA ARG A 124 5.34 -13.00 -11.62
C ARG A 124 6.07 -13.99 -12.54
N ALA A 125 7.11 -14.65 -12.06
CA ALA A 125 7.81 -15.67 -12.84
C ALA A 125 6.90 -16.88 -13.11
N VAL A 126 6.20 -17.36 -12.07
CA VAL A 126 5.22 -18.45 -12.19
C VAL A 126 4.08 -18.07 -13.13
N GLU A 127 3.52 -16.86 -13.02
CA GLU A 127 2.48 -16.38 -13.93
C GLU A 127 2.95 -16.36 -15.39
N GLN A 128 4.19 -15.93 -15.64
CA GLN A 128 4.77 -15.94 -16.99
C GLN A 128 4.96 -17.35 -17.54
N GLU A 129 5.40 -18.29 -16.70
CA GLU A 129 5.52 -19.69 -17.09
C GLU A 129 4.15 -20.30 -17.41
N GLN A 130 3.15 -20.06 -16.56
CA GLN A 130 1.77 -20.49 -16.81
C GLN A 130 1.23 -19.91 -18.12
N PHE A 131 1.49 -18.64 -18.39
CA PHE A 131 1.12 -17.99 -19.64
C PHE A 131 1.77 -18.66 -20.86
N ARG A 132 3.07 -18.98 -20.79
CA ARG A 132 3.80 -19.69 -21.87
C ARG A 132 3.25 -21.10 -22.09
N GLN A 133 2.90 -21.80 -21.02
CA GLN A 133 2.29 -23.13 -21.10
C GLN A 133 0.91 -23.05 -21.75
N ALA A 134 0.06 -22.11 -21.34
CA ALA A 134 -1.25 -21.88 -21.94
C ALA A 134 -1.14 -21.54 -23.43
N LEU A 135 -0.19 -20.68 -23.81
CA LEU A 135 0.05 -20.32 -25.21
C LEU A 135 0.49 -21.54 -26.05
N SER A 136 1.33 -22.40 -25.49
CA SER A 136 1.77 -23.64 -26.17
C SER A 136 0.60 -24.61 -26.37
N LYS A 137 -0.28 -24.75 -25.37
CA LYS A 137 -1.50 -25.56 -25.47
C LYS A 137 -2.45 -25.03 -26.55
N GLU A 138 -2.75 -23.73 -26.55
CA GLU A 138 -3.59 -23.14 -27.59
C GLU A 138 -3.05 -23.36 -29.01
N ARG A 139 -1.72 -23.22 -29.18
CA ARG A 139 -1.08 -23.46 -30.48
C ARG A 139 -1.23 -24.92 -30.91
N ALA A 140 -1.05 -25.87 -29.99
CA ALA A 140 -1.24 -27.29 -30.27
C ALA A 140 -2.69 -27.61 -30.67
N GLU A 141 -3.66 -27.12 -29.91
CA GLU A 141 -5.09 -27.30 -30.20
C GLU A 141 -5.47 -26.73 -31.58
N LYS A 142 -4.98 -25.53 -31.92
CA LYS A 142 -5.21 -24.92 -33.25
C LYS A 142 -4.60 -25.76 -34.37
N LEU A 143 -3.41 -26.31 -34.18
CA LEU A 143 -2.77 -27.20 -35.15
C LEU A 143 -3.55 -28.50 -35.33
N GLU A 144 -4.05 -29.11 -34.26
CA GLU A 144 -4.89 -30.31 -34.32
C GLU A 144 -6.21 -30.04 -35.04
N LEU A 145 -6.89 -28.95 -34.71
CA LEU A 145 -8.11 -28.52 -35.40
C LEU A 145 -7.87 -28.29 -36.90
N TRP A 146 -6.70 -27.78 -37.28
CA TRP A 146 -6.34 -27.60 -38.68
C TRP A 146 -6.08 -28.95 -39.38
N ARG A 147 -5.36 -29.87 -38.74
CA ARG A 147 -5.15 -31.23 -39.26
C ARG A 147 -6.48 -31.96 -39.47
N MET A 148 -7.39 -31.90 -38.50
CA MET A 148 -8.71 -32.52 -38.61
C MET A 148 -9.53 -31.92 -39.76
N ARG A 149 -9.54 -30.60 -39.90
CA ARG A 149 -10.22 -29.93 -41.03
C ARG A 149 -9.59 -30.30 -42.38
N SER A 150 -8.26 -30.38 -42.47
CA SER A 150 -7.59 -30.79 -43.70
C SER A 150 -7.99 -32.21 -44.11
N LYS A 151 -7.98 -33.15 -43.17
CA LYS A 151 -8.44 -34.53 -43.41
C LYS A 151 -9.89 -34.58 -43.89
N GLN A 152 -10.80 -33.86 -43.23
CA GLN A 152 -12.20 -33.79 -43.66
C GLN A 152 -12.38 -33.21 -45.06
N VAL A 153 -11.57 -32.22 -45.45
CA VAL A 153 -11.60 -31.67 -46.81
C VAL A 153 -11.10 -32.69 -47.82
N GLU A 154 -10.02 -33.42 -47.51
CA GLU A 154 -9.50 -34.48 -48.36
C GLU A 154 -10.48 -35.64 -48.53
N GLU A 155 -11.12 -36.09 -47.44
CA GLU A 155 -12.17 -37.12 -47.45
C GLU A 155 -13.35 -36.68 -48.32
N LYS A 156 -13.88 -35.46 -48.12
CA LYS A 156 -14.95 -34.92 -48.96
C LYS A 156 -14.57 -34.83 -50.44
N LYS A 157 -13.30 -34.50 -50.75
CA LYS A 157 -12.80 -34.51 -52.13
C LYS A 157 -12.76 -35.92 -52.70
N LYS A 158 -12.30 -36.91 -51.93
CA LYS A 158 -12.29 -38.33 -52.34
C LYS A 158 -13.71 -38.85 -52.57
N GLU A 159 -14.63 -38.62 -51.64
CA GLU A 159 -16.04 -39.01 -51.77
C GLU A 159 -16.69 -38.41 -53.02
N LYS A 160 -16.47 -37.11 -53.29
CA LYS A 160 -16.97 -36.47 -54.50
C LYS A 160 -16.36 -37.08 -55.77
N ASN A 161 -15.04 -37.29 -55.78
CA ASN A 161 -14.37 -37.90 -56.94
C ASN A 161 -14.85 -39.34 -57.18
N GLU A 162 -15.07 -40.13 -56.12
CA GLU A 162 -15.64 -41.48 -56.23
C GLU A 162 -17.08 -41.46 -56.72
N LEU A 163 -17.91 -40.53 -56.24
CA LEU A 163 -19.27 -40.34 -56.74
C LEU A 163 -19.27 -39.99 -58.23
N VAL A 164 -18.37 -39.10 -58.66
CA VAL A 164 -18.19 -38.77 -60.07
C VAL A 164 -17.74 -40.01 -60.86
N ARG A 165 -16.75 -40.78 -60.39
CA ARG A 165 -16.29 -42.02 -61.05
C ARG A 165 -17.40 -43.06 -61.21
N ARG A 166 -18.27 -43.22 -60.21
CA ARG A 166 -19.42 -44.13 -60.27
C ARG A 166 -20.49 -43.67 -61.26
N LYS A 167 -20.73 -42.35 -61.34
CA LYS A 167 -21.69 -41.76 -62.28
C LYS A 167 -21.13 -41.59 -63.69
N SER A 168 -19.80 -41.49 -63.83
CA SER A 168 -19.14 -41.21 -65.11
C SER A 168 -19.21 -42.36 -66.09
N SER A 169 -19.40 -43.60 -65.63
CA SER A 169 -19.68 -44.75 -66.50
C SER A 169 -21.01 -44.65 -67.25
N ILE A 170 -21.88 -43.70 -66.89
CA ILE A 170 -23.17 -43.44 -67.53
C ILE A 170 -23.08 -42.22 -68.46
N TRP A 171 -21.91 -41.57 -68.60
CA TRP A 171 -21.77 -40.44 -69.52
C TRP A 171 -22.03 -40.90 -70.94
N ILE A 172 -22.90 -40.16 -71.62
CA ILE A 172 -23.38 -40.47 -72.96
C ILE A 172 -22.71 -39.48 -73.88
N ASP A 173 -21.98 -39.96 -74.87
CA ASP A 173 -21.38 -39.09 -75.89
C ASP A 173 -22.47 -38.43 -76.73
N GLU A 174 -22.20 -37.24 -77.24
CA GLU A 174 -23.21 -36.41 -77.93
C GLU A 174 -23.80 -37.11 -79.16
N SER A 175 -23.01 -37.94 -79.85
CA SER A 175 -23.47 -38.79 -80.96
C SER A 175 -24.38 -39.96 -80.56
N GLU A 176 -24.37 -40.35 -79.28
CA GLU A 176 -25.14 -41.47 -78.73
C GLU A 176 -26.35 -41.00 -77.90
N LEU A 177 -26.46 -39.69 -77.68
CA LEU A 177 -27.48 -39.05 -76.83
C LEU A 177 -28.90 -39.30 -77.36
N GLU A 178 -29.12 -39.07 -78.65
CA GLU A 178 -30.43 -39.24 -79.30
C GLU A 178 -30.92 -40.69 -79.21
N LYS A 179 -30.01 -41.66 -79.35
CA LYS A 179 -30.33 -43.09 -79.28
C LYS A 179 -30.76 -43.50 -77.86
N LYS A 180 -30.03 -43.06 -76.84
CA LYS A 180 -30.37 -43.34 -75.44
C LYS A 180 -31.66 -42.64 -74.98
N ILE A 181 -31.95 -41.45 -75.50
CA ILE A 181 -33.23 -40.76 -75.20
C ILE A 181 -34.41 -41.58 -75.72
N LEU A 182 -34.31 -42.10 -76.95
CA LEU A 182 -35.35 -42.96 -77.52
C LEU A 182 -35.51 -44.28 -76.74
N GLU A 183 -34.41 -44.91 -76.33
CA GLU A 183 -34.41 -46.13 -75.50
C GLU A 183 -35.12 -45.91 -74.15
N ALA A 184 -34.82 -44.80 -73.45
CA ALA A 184 -35.44 -44.48 -72.16
C ALA A 184 -36.94 -44.14 -72.26
N ILE A 185 -37.41 -43.65 -73.41
CA ILE A 185 -38.85 -43.39 -73.65
C ILE A 185 -39.61 -44.70 -73.86
N VAL A 186 -38.95 -45.72 -74.41
CA VAL A 186 -39.54 -47.04 -74.69
C VAL A 186 -39.48 -47.94 -73.44
N ASP A 187 -38.37 -47.91 -72.71
CA ASP A 187 -38.15 -48.66 -71.46
C ASP A 187 -38.63 -47.87 -70.24
N THR A 188 -39.93 -47.57 -70.16
CA THR A 188 -40.49 -46.95 -68.94
C THR A 188 -40.55 -47.97 -67.81
N THR A 189 -39.58 -47.93 -66.90
CA THR A 189 -39.64 -48.63 -65.61
C THR A 189 -40.61 -47.88 -64.68
N PRO A 190 -41.70 -48.52 -64.19
CA PRO A 190 -42.54 -47.91 -63.16
C PRO A 190 -41.77 -47.86 -61.83
N LEU A 191 -41.95 -46.75 -61.10
CA LEU A 191 -41.29 -46.43 -59.83
C LEU A 191 -41.38 -47.54 -58.76
#